data_AF-A0A355BLB4-F1
#
_entry.id   AF-A0A355BLB4-F1
#
_cell.length_a   1.000
_cell.length_b   1.000
_cell.length_c   1.000
_cell.angle_alpha   90.00
_cell.angle_beta   90.00
_cell.angle_gamma   90.00
#
_symmetry.space_group_name_H-M   'P 1'
#
loop_
_entity.id
_entity.type
_entity.pdbx_description
1 polymer ?
#
loop_
_entity_poly.entity_id
_entity_poly.type
_entity_poly.pdbx_seq_one_letter_code
_entity_poly.pdbx_strand_id
1 'polypeptide(L)'
;GKSSTKTPVGEWRIIQKGTNWGGGFGTRWLGLNVPWGIYGIHGTNNPRSIGTAASAGCIRMQNKDVEQLYPWISIGTRVSIIGPFPRTRISSPLRTGQSSKAVQTLQLTLREAGFNPGYTDGRYGPATEAAVCRLQAYYGLRPTGQADNNVLALLDLARR
;
A
#
# COMPACT_ATOMS: atom_id res chain seq x y z
N GLY A 1 -3.30 12.16 2.01
CA GLY A 1 -4.03 12.48 0.76
C GLY A 1 -5.45 12.91 1.07
N LYS A 2 -6.13 13.56 0.11
CA LYS A 2 -7.56 13.90 0.20
C LYS A 2 -8.42 12.64 0.37
N SER A 3 -9.68 12.80 0.77
CA SER A 3 -10.61 11.68 0.95
C SER A 3 -10.77 10.82 -0.32
N SER A 4 -10.76 11.45 -1.50
CA SER A 4 -10.86 10.78 -2.81
C SER A 4 -9.56 10.12 -3.29
N THR A 5 -8.41 10.53 -2.73
CA THR A 5 -7.06 10.12 -3.17
C THR A 5 -6.18 9.90 -1.94
N LYS A 6 -6.53 8.88 -1.16
CA LYS A 6 -5.83 8.54 0.08
C LYS A 6 -4.41 8.05 -0.20
N THR A 7 -3.54 8.32 0.77
CA THR A 7 -2.19 7.77 0.79
C THR A 7 -2.27 6.25 1.04
N PRO A 8 -1.52 5.42 0.29
CA PRO A 8 -1.68 3.98 0.35
C PRO A 8 -1.03 3.42 1.63
N VAL A 9 -1.86 2.93 2.56
CA VAL A 9 -1.42 2.20 3.76
C VAL A 9 -0.77 0.88 3.36
N GLY A 10 0.35 0.50 3.94
CA GLY A 10 1.02 -0.75 3.60
C GLY A 10 2.54 -0.66 3.67
N GLU A 11 3.21 -1.63 3.06
CA GLU A 11 4.66 -1.79 3.11
C GLU A 11 5.25 -1.59 1.72
N TRP A 12 6.03 -0.52 1.56
CA TRP A 12 6.59 -0.06 0.30
C TRP A 12 8.12 -0.01 0.35
N ARG A 13 8.72 0.23 -0.81
CA ARG A 13 10.16 0.48 -0.97
C ARG A 13 10.40 1.73 -1.79
N ILE A 14 11.47 2.43 -1.44
CA ILE A 14 12.04 3.48 -2.30
C ILE A 14 12.61 2.82 -3.55
N ILE A 15 12.13 3.22 -4.73
CA ILE A 15 12.62 2.72 -6.03
C ILE A 15 13.24 3.81 -6.89
N GLN A 16 13.11 5.06 -6.46
CA GLN A 16 13.62 6.19 -7.21
C GLN A 16 13.96 7.35 -6.29
N LYS A 17 15.02 8.08 -6.64
CA LYS A 17 15.41 9.33 -6.00
C LYS A 17 15.61 10.40 -7.08
N GLY A 18 15.18 11.63 -6.83
CA GLY A 18 15.38 12.75 -7.75
C GLY A 18 15.42 14.10 -7.05
N THR A 19 16.13 15.05 -7.63
CA THR A 19 16.27 16.44 -7.14
C THR A 19 15.51 17.47 -7.99
N ASN A 20 14.97 17.05 -9.15
CA ASN A 20 14.22 17.91 -10.07
C ASN A 20 13.08 17.12 -10.75
N TRP A 21 12.10 16.67 -9.96
CA TRP A 21 10.96 15.89 -10.46
C TRP A 21 9.85 16.78 -11.07
N GLY A 22 9.91 18.10 -10.85
CA GLY A 22 8.94 19.07 -11.33
C GLY A 22 8.49 20.04 -10.23
N GLY A 23 8.06 21.25 -10.61
CA GLY A 23 7.87 22.37 -9.69
C GLY A 23 6.91 22.11 -8.52
N GLY A 24 5.89 21.26 -8.70
CA GLY A 24 4.94 20.90 -7.63
C GLY A 24 5.51 19.99 -6.53
N PHE A 25 6.66 19.35 -6.77
CA PHE A 25 7.22 18.32 -5.90
C PHE A 25 8.33 18.83 -4.97
N GLY A 26 8.64 20.13 -5.05
CA GLY A 26 9.69 20.74 -4.24
C GLY A 26 11.08 20.28 -4.64
N THR A 27 11.99 20.18 -3.68
CA THR A 27 13.42 20.02 -3.94
C THR A 27 13.90 18.58 -4.02
N ARG A 28 13.13 17.61 -3.50
CA ARG A 28 13.49 16.19 -3.47
C ARG A 28 12.27 15.31 -3.74
N TRP A 29 12.51 14.18 -4.41
CA TRP A 29 11.55 13.12 -4.72
C TRP A 29 12.10 11.77 -4.28
N LEU A 30 11.29 11.00 -3.56
CA LEU A 30 11.54 9.62 -3.16
C LEU A 30 10.36 8.76 -3.62
N GLY A 31 10.49 8.08 -4.76
CA GLY A 31 9.42 7.31 -5.38
C GLY A 31 9.18 5.96 -4.70
N LEU A 32 7.92 5.59 -4.52
CA LEU A 32 7.46 4.34 -3.90
C LEU A 32 7.00 3.32 -4.95
N ASN A 33 7.24 2.04 -4.68
CA ASN A 33 6.83 0.92 -5.55
C ASN A 33 5.34 0.55 -5.44
N VAL A 34 4.44 1.51 -5.45
CA VAL A 34 3.00 1.25 -5.41
C VAL A 34 2.52 0.79 -6.79
N PRO A 35 1.88 -0.40 -6.93
CA PRO A 35 1.67 -1.00 -8.25
C PRO A 35 0.56 -0.36 -9.09
N TRP A 36 -0.29 0.50 -8.50
CA TRP A 36 -1.42 1.13 -9.20
C TRP A 36 -1.25 2.63 -9.43
N GLY A 37 -0.04 3.18 -9.29
CA GLY A 37 0.20 4.57 -9.62
C GLY A 37 1.52 5.13 -9.09
N ILE A 38 1.74 6.41 -9.37
CA ILE A 38 2.94 7.13 -8.95
C ILE A 38 2.70 7.72 -7.57
N TYR A 39 3.41 7.19 -6.58
CA TYR A 39 3.39 7.67 -5.21
C TYR A 39 4.82 7.95 -4.75
N GLY A 40 4.98 8.91 -3.86
CA GLY A 40 6.29 9.27 -3.34
C GLY A 40 6.22 10.11 -2.09
N ILE A 41 7.36 10.22 -1.44
CA ILE A 41 7.65 11.21 -0.41
C ILE A 41 8.40 12.35 -1.09
N HIS A 42 7.90 13.58 -0.97
CA HIS A 42 8.50 14.71 -1.67
C HIS A 42 8.31 16.03 -0.92
N GLY A 43 9.06 17.05 -1.34
CA GLY A 43 8.91 18.42 -0.84
C GLY A 43 7.60 19.08 -1.31
N THR A 44 7.52 20.40 -1.27
CA THR A 44 6.35 21.11 -1.84
C THR A 44 6.69 22.54 -2.23
N ASN A 45 6.01 23.06 -3.25
CA ASN A 45 5.97 24.50 -3.56
C ASN A 45 4.81 25.22 -2.86
N ASN A 46 4.00 24.51 -2.08
CA ASN A 46 2.92 25.07 -1.26
C ASN A 46 3.09 24.65 0.21
N PRO A 47 3.98 25.33 0.97
CA PRO A 47 4.30 24.96 2.35
C PRO A 47 3.09 24.92 3.29
N ARG A 48 2.06 25.74 3.03
CA ARG A 48 0.81 25.77 3.82
C ARG A 48 -0.01 24.48 3.69
N SER A 49 0.28 23.63 2.72
CA SER A 49 -0.39 22.34 2.55
C SER A 49 0.13 21.25 3.50
N ILE A 50 1.29 21.45 4.13
CA ILE A 50 1.85 20.49 5.10
C ILE A 50 0.93 20.39 6.32
N GLY A 51 0.72 19.16 6.81
CA GLY A 51 -0.21 18.87 7.91
C GLY A 51 -1.68 18.76 7.49
N THR A 52 -2.01 18.98 6.21
CA THR A 52 -3.38 18.89 5.69
C THR A 52 -3.59 17.70 4.75
N ALA A 53 -4.85 17.27 4.59
CA ALA A 53 -5.23 16.26 3.60
C ALA A 53 -5.35 16.86 2.17
N ALA A 54 -4.28 17.44 1.63
CA ALA A 54 -4.32 18.20 0.36
C ALA A 54 -3.68 17.49 -0.85
N SER A 55 -2.94 16.40 -0.66
CA SER A 55 -2.27 15.70 -1.76
C SER A 55 -3.19 14.71 -2.49
N ALA A 56 -2.82 14.34 -3.71
CA ALA A 56 -3.42 13.25 -4.48
C ALA A 56 -2.93 11.85 -4.06
N GLY A 57 -2.41 11.71 -2.83
CA GLY A 57 -1.94 10.44 -2.28
C GLY A 57 -0.47 10.45 -1.87
N CYS A 58 0.39 11.26 -2.51
CA CYS A 58 1.78 11.44 -2.11
C CYS A 58 1.93 12.02 -0.69
N ILE A 59 3.04 11.73 -0.06
CA ILE A 59 3.43 12.27 1.25
C ILE A 59 4.24 13.53 1.01
N ARG A 60 3.75 14.67 1.51
CA ARG A 60 4.43 15.97 1.39
C ARG A 60 5.19 16.27 2.67
N MET A 61 6.39 16.81 2.52
CA MET A 61 7.25 17.30 3.59
C MET A 61 7.64 18.75 3.32
N GLN A 62 8.10 19.47 4.35
CA GLN A 62 8.79 20.75 4.09
C GLN A 62 10.09 20.46 3.32
N ASN A 63 10.49 21.39 2.44
CA ASN A 63 11.70 21.19 1.62
C ASN A 63 12.94 20.94 2.49
N LYS A 64 13.11 21.69 3.58
CA LYS A 64 14.22 21.50 4.54
C LYS A 64 14.25 20.09 5.15
N ASP A 65 13.08 19.49 5.43
CA ASP A 65 12.99 18.20 6.11
C ASP A 65 13.30 17.07 5.11
N VAL A 66 12.77 17.14 3.89
CA VAL A 66 13.06 16.15 2.86
C VAL A 66 14.50 16.24 2.37
N GLU A 67 15.11 17.42 2.39
CA GLU A 67 16.53 17.61 2.07
C GLU A 67 17.46 16.93 3.08
N GLN A 68 17.11 16.97 4.38
CA GLN A 68 17.84 16.26 5.43
C GLN A 68 17.64 14.75 5.34
N LEU A 69 16.42 14.30 5.06
CA LEU A 69 16.11 12.87 4.94
C LEU A 69 16.77 12.24 3.70
N TYR A 70 16.80 12.95 2.58
CA TYR A 70 17.24 12.43 1.29
C TYR A 70 18.62 11.74 1.27
N PRO A 71 19.69 12.29 1.88
CA PRO A 71 20.99 11.62 1.90
C PRO A 71 21.01 10.35 2.76
N TRP A 72 20.14 10.22 3.77
CA TRP A 72 20.10 9.07 4.67
C TRP A 72 19.40 7.85 4.06
N ILE A 73 18.57 8.06 3.04
CA ILE A 73 17.72 7.04 2.47
C ILE A 73 18.31 6.49 1.18
N SER A 74 18.48 5.18 1.11
CA SER A 74 18.94 4.47 -0.09
C SER A 74 17.77 3.93 -0.92
N ILE A 75 18.03 3.65 -2.21
CA ILE A 75 17.12 2.82 -2.99
C ILE A 75 16.97 1.46 -2.29
N GLY A 76 15.74 0.96 -2.21
CA GLY A 76 15.39 -0.26 -1.50
C GLY A 76 14.98 -0.08 -0.03
N THR A 77 15.20 1.10 0.56
CA THR A 77 14.75 1.41 1.93
C THR A 77 13.25 1.18 2.06
N ARG A 78 12.86 0.49 3.14
CA ARG A 78 11.46 0.17 3.43
C ARG A 78 10.73 1.39 3.98
N VAL A 79 9.47 1.53 3.58
CA VAL A 79 8.55 2.56 4.05
C VAL A 79 7.26 1.87 4.49
N SER A 80 6.96 1.90 5.78
CA SER A 80 5.69 1.44 6.32
C SER A 80 4.75 2.63 6.51
N ILE A 81 3.59 2.60 5.87
CA ILE A 81 2.55 3.63 6.00
C ILE A 81 1.41 3.01 6.81
N ILE A 82 1.20 3.52 8.02
CA ILE A 82 0.17 3.05 8.94
C ILE A 82 -1.03 4.01 8.87
N GLY A 83 -2.24 3.45 8.88
CA GLY A 83 -3.47 4.22 8.81
C GLY A 83 -4.71 3.33 8.78
N PRO A 84 -5.90 3.91 8.58
CA PRO A 84 -7.15 3.15 8.51
C PRO A 84 -7.18 2.23 7.30
N PHE A 85 -7.94 1.14 7.40
CA PHE A 85 -8.14 0.20 6.30
C PHE A 85 -8.70 0.90 5.05
N PRO A 86 -8.15 0.63 3.86
CA PRO A 86 -8.72 1.12 2.63
C PRO A 86 -10.11 0.50 2.41
N ARG A 87 -11.09 1.34 2.07
CA ARG A 87 -12.37 0.87 1.54
C ARG A 87 -12.20 0.62 0.05
N THR A 88 -12.31 -0.62 -0.40
CA THR A 88 -12.11 -1.01 -1.80
C THR A 88 -13.08 -2.13 -2.13
N ARG A 89 -13.87 -1.95 -3.20
CA ARG A 89 -14.68 -3.03 -3.76
C ARG A 89 -13.76 -4.13 -4.28
N ILE A 90 -14.00 -5.37 -3.88
CA ILE A 90 -13.22 -6.52 -4.29
C ILE A 90 -13.98 -7.34 -5.33
N SER A 91 -13.35 -7.57 -6.49
CA SER A 91 -13.82 -8.52 -7.49
C SER A 91 -13.16 -9.88 -7.25
N SER A 92 -13.99 -10.89 -7.04
CA SER A 92 -13.58 -12.26 -6.76
C SER A 92 -13.31 -13.07 -8.04
N PRO A 93 -12.41 -14.08 -8.02
CA PRO A 93 -11.45 -14.34 -6.95
C PRO A 93 -10.19 -13.50 -7.10
N LEU A 94 -9.55 -13.17 -5.97
CA LEU A 94 -8.16 -12.69 -5.99
C LEU A 94 -7.19 -13.88 -6.01
N ARG A 95 -6.13 -13.79 -6.82
CA ARG A 95 -5.18 -14.90 -7.05
C ARG A 95 -3.80 -14.42 -7.44
N THR A 96 -2.83 -15.35 -7.39
CA THR A 96 -1.42 -15.12 -7.70
C THR A 96 -1.20 -14.38 -9.02
N GLY A 97 -0.25 -13.44 -9.01
CA GLY A 97 0.09 -12.57 -10.14
C GLY A 97 -0.72 -11.26 -10.19
N GLN A 98 -1.83 -11.16 -9.47
CA GLN A 98 -2.57 -9.91 -9.39
C GLN A 98 -1.87 -8.87 -8.51
N SER A 99 -1.96 -7.60 -8.90
CA SER A 99 -1.50 -6.46 -8.09
C SER A 99 -2.56 -5.38 -8.06
N SER A 100 -3.11 -5.06 -6.90
CA SER A 100 -4.21 -4.08 -6.77
C SER A 100 -4.43 -3.61 -5.33
N LYS A 101 -5.24 -2.55 -5.17
CA LYS A 101 -5.76 -2.11 -3.86
C LYS A 101 -6.59 -3.20 -3.15
N ALA A 102 -7.27 -4.05 -3.92
CA ALA A 102 -8.03 -5.16 -3.37
C ALA A 102 -7.11 -6.23 -2.76
N VAL A 103 -5.98 -6.53 -3.40
CA VAL A 103 -4.95 -7.42 -2.84
C VAL A 103 -4.36 -6.84 -1.56
N GLN A 104 -4.05 -5.54 -1.53
CA GLN A 104 -3.61 -4.87 -0.29
C GLN A 104 -4.64 -5.01 0.83
N THR A 105 -5.93 -4.82 0.51
CA THR A 105 -7.02 -4.94 1.49
C THR A 105 -7.10 -6.38 2.03
N LEU A 106 -7.00 -7.38 1.14
CA LEU A 106 -6.94 -8.79 1.52
C LEU A 106 -5.74 -9.05 2.44
N GLN A 107 -4.54 -8.59 2.11
CA GLN A 107 -3.34 -8.78 2.93
C GLN A 107 -3.49 -8.16 4.32
N LEU A 108 -3.97 -6.91 4.41
CA LEU A 108 -4.20 -6.26 5.70
C LEU A 108 -5.19 -7.05 6.56
N THR A 109 -6.27 -7.55 5.95
CA THR A 109 -7.34 -8.26 6.66
C THR A 109 -6.92 -9.67 7.07
N LEU A 110 -6.17 -10.39 6.22
CA LEU A 110 -5.55 -11.67 6.58
C LEU A 110 -4.64 -11.51 7.80
N ARG A 111 -3.80 -10.48 7.81
CA ARG A 111 -2.90 -10.19 8.92
C ARG A 111 -3.65 -9.89 10.21
N GLU A 112 -4.71 -9.08 10.15
CA GLU A 112 -5.58 -8.79 11.30
C GLU A 112 -6.28 -10.06 11.82
N ALA A 113 -6.68 -10.96 10.93
CA ALA A 113 -7.25 -12.27 11.26
C ALA A 113 -6.20 -13.30 11.74
N GLY A 114 -4.93 -12.93 11.88
CA GLY A 114 -3.85 -13.81 12.36
C GLY A 114 -3.16 -14.66 11.28
N PHE A 115 -3.52 -14.50 10.01
CA PHE A 115 -2.92 -15.21 8.88
C PHE A 115 -1.89 -14.32 8.19
N ASN A 116 -0.61 -14.48 8.52
CA ASN A 116 0.46 -13.63 7.95
C ASN A 116 0.59 -13.81 6.42
N PRO A 117 0.31 -12.77 5.59
CA PRO A 117 0.37 -12.85 4.13
C PRO A 117 1.73 -12.47 3.54
N GLY A 118 2.75 -12.26 4.39
CA GLY A 118 3.97 -11.55 4.00
C GLY A 118 3.75 -10.04 3.99
N TYR A 119 4.46 -9.32 3.12
CA TYR A 119 4.35 -7.86 3.03
C TYR A 119 2.95 -7.41 2.58
N THR A 120 2.47 -6.30 3.14
CA THR A 120 1.26 -5.63 2.64
C THR A 120 1.61 -4.68 1.49
N ASP A 121 2.07 -5.24 0.38
CA ASP A 121 2.60 -4.52 -0.79
C ASP A 121 1.61 -4.49 -1.97
N GLY A 122 0.41 -5.01 -1.78
CA GLY A 122 -0.64 -5.09 -2.78
C GLY A 122 -0.37 -6.05 -3.93
N ARG A 123 0.59 -6.97 -3.78
CA ARG A 123 0.95 -7.99 -4.78
C ARG A 123 0.60 -9.38 -4.27
N TYR A 124 -0.18 -10.12 -5.03
CA TYR A 124 -0.60 -11.46 -4.66
C TYR A 124 0.52 -12.43 -5.02
N GLY A 125 1.44 -12.63 -4.07
CA GLY A 125 2.56 -13.55 -4.19
C GLY A 125 2.38 -14.83 -3.37
N PRO A 126 3.39 -15.72 -3.38
CA PRO A 126 3.35 -17.02 -2.70
C PRO A 126 3.02 -16.94 -1.20
N ALA A 127 3.48 -15.89 -0.51
CA ALA A 127 3.18 -15.70 0.92
C ALA A 127 1.69 -15.38 1.17
N THR A 128 1.07 -14.60 0.28
CA THR A 128 -0.36 -14.27 0.35
C THR A 128 -1.20 -15.50 0.00
N GLU A 129 -0.81 -16.24 -1.05
CA GLU A 129 -1.43 -17.51 -1.41
C GLU A 129 -1.39 -18.52 -0.25
N ALA A 130 -0.23 -18.70 0.38
CA ALA A 130 -0.07 -19.57 1.54
C ALA A 130 -0.94 -19.13 2.72
N ALA A 131 -1.10 -17.81 2.95
CA ALA A 131 -1.98 -17.32 3.99
C ALA A 131 -3.45 -17.62 3.71
N VAL A 132 -3.89 -17.50 2.46
CA VAL A 132 -5.24 -17.89 2.05
C VAL A 132 -5.44 -19.39 2.19
N CYS A 133 -4.47 -20.23 1.78
CA CYS A 133 -4.52 -21.68 2.01
C CYS A 133 -4.68 -22.01 3.50
N ARG A 134 -3.92 -21.35 4.38
CA ARG A 134 -4.02 -21.54 5.83
C ARG A 134 -5.39 -21.15 6.38
N LEU A 135 -5.93 -20.01 5.95
CA LEU A 135 -7.28 -19.57 6.32
C LEU A 135 -8.32 -20.60 5.86
N GLN A 136 -8.26 -21.02 4.60
CA GLN A 136 -9.17 -22.01 4.04
C GLN A 136 -9.12 -23.33 4.84
N ALA A 137 -7.92 -23.86 5.08
CA ALA A 137 -7.74 -25.09 5.86
C ALA A 137 -8.25 -24.94 7.30
N TYR A 138 -8.00 -23.81 7.95
CA TYR A 138 -8.47 -23.52 9.31
C TYR A 138 -10.00 -23.57 9.42
N TYR A 139 -10.71 -23.10 8.39
CA TYR A 139 -12.18 -23.13 8.33
C TYR A 139 -12.74 -24.38 7.62
N GLY A 140 -11.94 -25.41 7.37
CA GLY A 140 -12.39 -26.66 6.75
C GLY A 140 -12.73 -26.56 5.26
N LEU A 141 -12.30 -25.50 4.59
CA LEU A 141 -12.44 -25.34 3.13
C LEU A 141 -11.30 -26.02 2.39
N ARG A 142 -11.51 -26.34 1.11
CA ARG A 142 -10.42 -26.79 0.21
C ARG A 142 -9.37 -25.68 0.08
N PRO A 143 -8.08 -25.95 0.36
CA PRO A 143 -7.02 -24.93 0.32
C PRO A 143 -6.57 -24.65 -1.12
N THR A 144 -7.38 -23.88 -1.86
CA THR A 144 -7.12 -23.51 -3.26
C THR A 144 -6.09 -22.39 -3.40
N GLY A 145 -5.83 -21.64 -2.33
CA GLY A 145 -4.94 -20.47 -2.36
C GLY A 145 -5.53 -19.26 -3.09
N GLN A 146 -6.78 -19.35 -3.57
CA GLN A 146 -7.52 -18.27 -4.21
C GLN A 146 -8.49 -17.64 -3.22
N ALA A 147 -8.50 -16.33 -3.10
CA ALA A 147 -9.47 -15.61 -2.28
C ALA A 147 -10.78 -15.44 -3.07
N ASP A 148 -11.58 -16.51 -3.07
CA ASP A 148 -12.92 -16.58 -3.65
C ASP A 148 -13.99 -15.96 -2.73
N ASN A 149 -15.27 -16.08 -3.10
CA ASN A 149 -16.36 -15.51 -2.32
C ASN A 149 -16.46 -16.06 -0.90
N ASN A 150 -16.05 -17.31 -0.66
CA ASN A 150 -16.07 -17.89 0.69
C ASN A 150 -14.98 -17.22 1.55
N VAL A 151 -13.77 -17.08 1.00
CA VAL A 151 -12.67 -16.37 1.67
C VAL A 151 -13.04 -14.91 1.94
N LEU A 152 -13.61 -14.21 0.95
CA LEU A 152 -14.02 -12.82 1.12
C LEU A 152 -15.15 -12.67 2.16
N ALA A 153 -16.05 -13.65 2.27
CA ALA A 153 -17.08 -13.65 3.30
C ALA A 153 -16.49 -13.87 4.71
N LEU A 154 -15.56 -14.82 4.87
CA LEU A 154 -14.87 -15.09 6.15
C LEU A 154 -14.13 -13.86 6.69
N LEU A 155 -13.62 -13.01 5.79
CA LEU A 155 -12.87 -11.80 6.13
C LEU A 155 -13.74 -10.52 6.16
N ASP A 156 -15.07 -10.63 6.05
CA ASP A 156 -15.98 -9.48 5.96
C ASP A 156 -15.61 -8.48 4.83
N LEU A 157 -15.10 -9.02 3.72
CA LEU A 157 -14.68 -8.25 2.54
C LEU A 157 -15.72 -8.25 1.42
N ALA A 158 -16.70 -9.15 1.44
CA ALA A 158 -17.72 -9.27 0.40
C ALA A 158 -18.69 -8.07 0.32
N ARG A 159 -18.76 -7.22 1.36
CA ARG A 159 -19.75 -6.14 1.50
C ARG A 159 -19.14 -4.73 1.70
N ARG A 160 -17.83 -4.57 1.52
CA ARG A 160 -17.11 -3.30 1.76
C ARG A 160 -16.96 -2.40 0.54
#